data_AF-A0A2H0G2J0-F1
#
_entry.id   AF-A0A2H0G2J0-F1
#
_cell.length_a   1.000
_cell.length_b   1.000
_cell.length_c   1.000
_cell.angle_alpha   90.00
_cell.angle_beta   90.00
_cell.angle_gamma   90.00
#
_symmetry.space_group_name_H-M   'P 1'
#
loop_
_entity.id
_entity.type
_entity.pdbx_description
1 polymer ?
#
loop_
_entity_poly.entity_id
_entity_poly.type
_entity_poly.pdbx_seq_one_letter_code
_entity_poly.pdbx_strand_id
1 'polypeptide(L)'
;MPHVRLSARARSDLSQLHAFLLEKDASAAKRAVLAIREALMPLKHSPMIGRPVEDHDDLRELVIDFGASGYLAMYRFERTLDAVTILAIKHQREDDYK
;
A
#
# COMPACT_ATOMS: atom_id res chain seq x y z
N MET A 1 0.45 -6.00 18.53
CA MET A 1 -0.27 -6.11 17.24
C MET A 1 -0.15 -4.73 16.65
N PRO A 2 0.78 -4.51 15.72
CA PRO A 2 1.09 -3.17 15.32
C PRO A 2 -0.10 -2.40 14.76
N HIS A 3 -0.17 -1.12 15.09
CA HIS A 3 -1.18 -0.22 14.53
C HIS A 3 -0.80 0.11 13.09
N VAL A 4 -1.70 -0.15 12.14
CA VAL A 4 -1.52 0.22 10.73
C VAL A 4 -2.11 1.60 10.50
N ARG A 5 -1.30 2.55 10.03
CA ARG A 5 -1.72 3.91 9.72
C ARG A 5 -1.28 4.32 8.32
N LEU A 6 -2.08 5.15 7.67
CA LEU A 6 -1.74 5.77 6.39
C LEU A 6 -1.10 7.14 6.62
N SER A 7 0.00 7.43 5.93
CA SER A 7 0.55 8.78 5.81
C SER A 7 -0.43 9.70 5.06
N ALA A 8 -0.19 11.02 5.10
CA ALA A 8 -0.97 11.95 4.28
C ALA A 8 -0.85 11.65 2.77
N ARG A 9 0.35 11.25 2.32
CA ARG A 9 0.60 10.84 0.94
C ARG A 9 -0.19 9.58 0.57
N ALA A 10 -0.10 8.52 1.37
CA ALA A 10 -0.84 7.27 1.10
C ALA A 10 -2.37 7.47 1.07
N ARG A 11 -2.90 8.42 1.86
CA ARG A 11 -4.33 8.80 1.78
C ARG A 11 -4.64 9.51 0.46
N SER A 12 -3.80 10.45 0.05
CA SER A 12 -3.92 11.15 -1.24
C SER A 12 -3.85 10.16 -2.41
N ASP A 13 -2.90 9.23 -2.38
CA ASP A 13 -2.72 8.20 -3.41
C ASP A 13 -4.01 7.35 -3.55
N LEU A 14 -4.61 6.91 -2.43
CA LEU A 14 -5.89 6.19 -2.46
C LEU A 14 -7.04 7.02 -3.03
N SER A 15 -7.12 8.30 -2.66
CA SER A 15 -8.16 9.20 -3.18
C SER A 15 -8.01 9.42 -4.69
N GLN A 16 -6.79 9.64 -5.17
CA GLN A 16 -6.48 9.81 -6.59
C GLN A 16 -6.77 8.52 -7.38
N LEU A 17 -6.33 7.37 -6.85
CA LEU A 17 -6.60 6.07 -7.44
C LEU A 17 -8.11 5.82 -7.58
N HIS A 18 -8.86 6.07 -6.51
CA HIS A 18 -10.31 5.89 -6.51
C HIS A 18 -10.99 6.80 -7.53
N ALA A 19 -10.61 8.09 -7.60
CA ALA A 19 -11.15 9.03 -8.57
C ALA A 19 -10.85 8.59 -10.02
N PHE A 20 -9.60 8.22 -10.31
CA PHE A 20 -9.18 7.75 -11.62
C PHE A 20 -9.96 6.50 -12.09
N LEU A 21 -10.18 5.54 -11.19
CA LEU A 21 -10.96 4.35 -11.52
C LEU A 21 -12.45 4.65 -11.63
N LEU A 22 -12.98 5.57 -10.82
CA LEU A 22 -14.40 5.91 -10.83
C LEU A 22 -14.84 6.52 -12.16
N GLU A 23 -13.97 7.28 -12.83
CA GLU A 23 -14.22 7.81 -14.17
C GLU A 23 -14.37 6.71 -15.24
N LYS A 24 -13.86 5.50 -14.98
CA LYS A 24 -13.81 4.39 -15.93
C LYS A 24 -14.80 3.28 -15.59
N ASP A 25 -14.79 2.84 -14.34
CA ASP A 25 -15.61 1.76 -13.79
C ASP A 25 -15.73 1.90 -12.26
N ALA A 26 -16.91 2.29 -11.79
CA ALA A 26 -17.22 2.42 -10.36
C ALA A 26 -17.07 1.10 -9.58
N SER A 27 -17.34 -0.04 -10.22
CA SER A 27 -17.14 -1.36 -9.61
C SER A 27 -15.65 -1.65 -9.44
N ALA A 28 -14.82 -1.32 -10.44
CA ALA A 28 -13.37 -1.44 -10.33
C ALA A 28 -12.80 -0.54 -9.23
N ALA A 29 -13.26 0.71 -9.11
CA ALA A 29 -12.85 1.63 -8.04
C ALA A 29 -13.11 1.04 -6.65
N LYS A 30 -14.31 0.49 -6.42
CA LYS A 30 -14.66 -0.16 -5.15
C LYS A 30 -13.82 -1.41 -4.88
N ARG A 31 -13.61 -2.26 -5.89
CA ARG A 31 -12.79 -3.48 -5.75
C ARG A 31 -11.33 -3.15 -5.47
N ALA A 32 -10.78 -2.08 -6.05
CA ALA A 32 -9.39 -1.67 -5.82
C ALA A 32 -9.15 -1.26 -4.36
N VAL A 33 -10.01 -0.39 -3.82
CA VAL A 33 -9.92 0.04 -2.41
C VAL A 33 -10.08 -1.15 -1.46
N LEU A 34 -10.98 -2.08 -1.78
CA LEU A 34 -11.14 -3.31 -1.02
C LEU A 34 -9.86 -4.17 -1.04
N ALA A 35 -9.33 -4.45 -2.23
CA ALA A 35 -8.11 -5.25 -2.39
C ALA A 35 -6.92 -4.65 -1.61
N ILE A 36 -6.74 -3.33 -1.68
CA ILE A 36 -5.69 -2.65 -0.92
C ILE A 36 -5.91 -2.80 0.58
N ARG A 37 -7.13 -2.56 1.07
CA ARG A 37 -7.44 -2.69 2.50
C ARG A 37 -7.17 -4.10 3.03
N GLU A 38 -7.63 -5.12 2.31
CA GLU A 38 -7.43 -6.52 2.71
C GLU A 38 -5.95 -6.90 2.69
N ALA A 39 -5.18 -6.42 1.70
CA ALA A 39 -3.74 -6.65 1.67
C ALA A 39 -2.97 -5.99 2.83
N LEU A 40 -3.47 -4.86 3.36
CA LEU A 40 -2.86 -4.19 4.51
C LEU A 40 -3.20 -4.85 5.86
N MET A 41 -4.25 -5.67 5.94
CA MET A 41 -4.68 -6.29 7.21
C MET A 41 -3.63 -7.23 7.84
N PRO A 42 -2.96 -8.12 7.09
CA PRO A 42 -1.90 -8.97 7.62
C PRO A 42 -0.76 -8.22 8.31
N LEU A 43 -0.51 -6.95 7.95
CA LEU A 43 0.55 -6.14 8.55
C LEU A 43 0.38 -5.95 10.08
N LYS A 44 -0.84 -6.11 10.61
CA LYS A 44 -1.13 -6.10 12.05
C LYS A 44 -0.55 -7.28 12.83
N HIS A 45 -0.20 -8.36 12.15
CA HIS A 45 0.33 -9.58 12.77
C HIS A 45 1.69 -9.95 12.20
N SER A 46 1.95 -9.60 10.95
CA SER A 46 3.16 -9.94 10.23
C SER A 46 3.70 -8.71 9.49
N PRO A 47 4.24 -7.71 10.21
CA PRO A 47 4.76 -6.48 9.60
C PRO A 47 6.00 -6.70 8.73
N MET A 48 6.60 -7.89 8.74
CA MET A 48 7.81 -8.22 7.98
C MET A 48 7.53 -8.94 6.65
N ILE A 49 6.27 -9.12 6.25
CA ILE A 49 5.90 -9.88 5.03
C ILE A 49 6.25 -9.18 3.72
N GLY A 50 6.38 -7.85 3.74
CA GLY A 50 6.81 -7.08 2.58
C GLY A 50 8.27 -7.34 2.25
N ARG A 51 8.61 -7.20 0.97
CA ARG A 51 9.97 -7.28 0.46
C ARG A 51 10.79 -6.13 1.06
N PRO A 52 11.96 -6.37 1.64
CA PRO A 52 12.82 -5.28 2.11
C PRO A 52 13.29 -4.46 0.92
N VAL A 53 13.38 -3.13 1.10
CA VAL A 53 14.00 -2.24 0.12
C VAL A 53 15.51 -2.26 0.38
N GLU A 54 16.31 -2.41 -0.67
CA GLU A 54 17.77 -2.36 -0.57
C GLU A 54 18.22 -1.02 0.05
N ASP A 55 19.26 -1.07 0.88
CA ASP A 55 19.81 0.08 1.62
C ASP A 55 18.86 0.79 2.61
N HIS A 56 17.66 0.23 2.86
CA HIS A 56 16.68 0.78 3.79
C HIS A 56 16.05 -0.31 4.70
N ASP A 57 16.69 -0.60 5.84
CA ASP A 57 16.31 -1.67 6.78
C ASP A 57 14.86 -1.59 7.32
N ASP A 58 14.30 -0.38 7.37
CA ASP A 58 12.98 -0.09 7.91
C ASP A 58 11.88 -0.05 6.83
N LEU A 59 12.26 0.07 5.55
CA LEU A 59 11.35 0.18 4.41
C LEU A 59 11.05 -1.17 3.77
N ARG A 60 9.78 -1.34 3.40
CA ARG A 60 9.26 -2.56 2.81
C ARG A 60 8.22 -2.29 1.75
N GLU A 61 8.19 -3.16 0.77
CA GLU A 61 7.23 -3.15 -0.32
C GLU A 61 6.27 -4.32 -0.19
N LEU A 62 4.98 -4.02 -0.15
CA LEU A 62 3.92 -5.00 -0.23
C LEU A 62 3.31 -4.97 -1.63
N VAL A 63 3.46 -6.07 -2.35
CA VAL A 63 2.78 -6.31 -3.63
C VAL A 63 1.32 -6.66 -3.35
N ILE A 64 0.40 -5.98 -4.03
CA ILE A 64 -1.05 -6.13 -3.90
C ILE A 64 -1.62 -6.53 -5.25
N ASP A 65 -2.08 -7.76 -5.38
CA ASP A 65 -2.65 -8.26 -6.63
C ASP A 65 -3.99 -7.60 -6.94
N PHE A 66 -4.11 -6.99 -8.12
CA PHE A 66 -5.35 -6.39 -8.61
C PHE A 66 -5.33 -6.17 -10.12
N GLY A 67 -6.33 -6.69 -10.83
CA GLY A 67 -6.39 -6.54 -12.30
C GLY A 67 -5.17 -7.15 -12.99
N ALA A 68 -4.64 -6.48 -14.00
CA ALA A 68 -3.53 -6.99 -14.82
C ALA A 68 -2.13 -6.71 -14.26
N SER A 69 -1.98 -5.74 -13.36
CA SER A 69 -0.67 -5.28 -12.87
C SER A 69 -0.60 -4.98 -11.37
N GLY A 70 -1.72 -4.92 -10.65
CA GLY A 70 -1.71 -4.72 -9.20
C GLY A 70 -1.20 -3.35 -8.73
N TYR A 71 -1.06 -3.26 -7.42
CA TYR A 71 -0.53 -2.11 -6.70
C TYR A 71 0.70 -2.50 -5.88
N LEU A 72 1.42 -1.49 -5.43
CA LEU A 72 2.54 -1.58 -4.51
C LEU A 72 2.27 -0.62 -3.34
N ALA A 73 2.30 -1.14 -2.12
CA ALA A 73 2.29 -0.31 -0.92
C ALA A 73 3.69 -0.26 -0.31
N MET A 74 4.29 0.92 -0.31
CA MET A 74 5.53 1.18 0.42
C MET A 74 5.17 1.46 1.87
N TYR A 75 5.79 0.76 2.80
CA TYR A 75 5.54 0.94 4.22
C TYR A 75 6.81 0.84 5.06
N ARG A 76 6.72 1.39 6.27
CA ARG A 76 7.75 1.29 7.29
C ARG A 76 7.21 0.59 8.51
N PHE A 77 8.01 -0.30 9.11
CA PHE A 77 7.72 -0.89 10.41
C PHE A 77 8.61 -0.27 11.51
N GLU A 78 8.00 0.56 12.35
CA GLU A 78 8.66 1.22 13.48
C GLU A 78 8.53 0.33 14.73
N ARG A 79 9.53 -0.54 14.97
CA ARG A 79 9.53 -1.51 16.07
C ARG A 79 9.31 -0.88 17.45
N THR A 80 9.89 0.29 17.69
CA THR A 80 9.79 1.01 18.98
C THR A 80 8.38 1.52 19.27
N LEU A 81 7.57 1.76 18.23
CA LEU A 81 6.22 2.28 18.33
C LEU A 81 5.14 1.21 18.09
N ASP A 82 5.54 -0.04 17.84
CA ASP A 82 4.68 -1.12 17.33
C ASP A 82 3.72 -0.59 16.25
N ALA A 83 4.26 0.09 15.23
CA ALA A 83 3.47 0.80 14.23
C ALA A 83 3.94 0.50 12.81
N VAL A 84 2.98 0.26 11.92
CA VAL A 84 3.19 0.16 10.48
C VAL A 84 2.65 1.42 9.82
N THR A 85 3.52 2.19 9.20
CA THR A 85 3.14 3.40 8.47
C THR A 85 3.19 3.13 6.97
N ILE A 86 2.04 3.16 6.30
CA ILE A 86 2.00 3.13 4.84
C ILE A 86 2.39 4.50 4.33
N LEU A 87 3.49 4.55 3.59
CA LEU A 87 4.13 5.78 3.12
C LEU A 87 3.54 6.22 1.79
N ALA A 88 3.34 5.29 0.86
CA ALA A 88 2.79 5.53 -0.47
C ALA A 88 2.08 4.28 -1.00
N ILE A 89 1.11 4.48 -1.88
CA ILE A 89 0.43 3.42 -2.63
C ILE A 89 0.48 3.79 -4.11
N LYS A 90 1.01 2.90 -4.95
CA LYS A 90 1.18 3.15 -6.38
C LYS A 90 0.69 1.98 -7.21
N HIS A 91 0.33 2.24 -8.45
CA HIS A 91 0.09 1.17 -9.41
C HIS A 91 1.43 0.61 -9.89
N GLN A 92 1.60 -0.71 -10.06
CA GLN A 92 2.93 -1.28 -10.36
C GLN A 92 3.52 -0.84 -11.71
N ARG A 93 2.69 -0.27 -12.59
CA ARG A 93 3.13 0.30 -13.88
C ARG A 93 3.54 1.77 -13.78
N GLU A 94 3.38 2.41 -12.62
CA GLU A 94 3.89 3.75 -12.36
C GLU A 94 5.39 3.61 -12.02
N ASP A 95 6.23 3.83 -13.03
CA ASP A 95 7.69 3.65 -13.07
C ASP A 95 8.51 4.61 -12.17
N ASP A 96 8.07 4.84 -10.94
CA ASP A 96 8.58 5.94 -10.09
C ASP A 96 9.50 5.52 -8.94
N TYR A 97 10.13 4.35 -9.00
CA TYR A 97 11.22 3.99 -8.09
C TYR A 97 12.44 3.53 -8.91
N LYS A 98 13.31 4.49 -9.19
CA LYS A 98 14.73 4.32 -9.51
C LYS A 98 15.54 5.01 -8.44
#